data_AF-A0A2T0YA73-F1
#
_entry.id   AF-A0A2T0YA73-F1
#
_cell.length_a   1.000
_cell.length_b   1.000
_cell.length_c   1.000
_cell.angle_alpha   90.00
_cell.angle_beta   90.00
_cell.angle_gamma   90.00
#
_symmetry.space_group_name_H-M   'P 1'
#
loop_
_entity.id
_entity.type
_entity.pdbx_description
1 polymer ?
#
loop_
_entity_poly.entity_id
_entity_poly.type
_entity_poly.pdbx_seq_one_letter_code
_entity_poly.pdbx_strand_id
1 'polypeptide(L)'
;MMMLELLSALSGLTPAGIVPDVSPEAPPGVDGFNTLLNWISWGVIMLGLAGFLASAGYLAFASFTGREIQGFKGLVISIIVCILAVAAAAIIRVFI
;
A
#
# COMPACT_ATOMS: atom_id res chain seq x y z
N MET A 1 -28.38 12.08 -33.40
CA MET A 1 -28.73 12.09 -31.97
C MET A 1 -28.94 10.68 -31.41
N MET A 2 -29.68 9.80 -32.12
CA MET A 2 -29.94 8.41 -31.69
C MET A 2 -28.69 7.50 -31.49
N MET A 3 -27.61 7.71 -32.25
CA MET A 3 -26.35 6.95 -32.11
C MET A 3 -25.59 7.28 -30.81
N LEU A 4 -25.68 8.53 -30.34
CA LEU A 4 -24.99 9.00 -29.13
C LEU A 4 -25.63 8.42 -27.86
N GLU A 5 -26.96 8.35 -27.86
CA GLU A 5 -27.75 7.72 -26.80
C GLU A 5 -27.45 6.21 -26.68
N LEU A 6 -27.28 5.53 -27.80
CA LEU A 6 -26.92 4.10 -27.84
C LEU A 6 -25.51 3.87 -27.27
N LEU A 7 -24.55 4.74 -27.58
CA LEU A 7 -23.19 4.67 -27.05
C LEU A 7 -23.15 4.95 -25.53
N SER A 8 -23.97 5.88 -25.05
CA SER A 8 -24.20 6.14 -23.62
C SER A 8 -24.77 4.92 -22.90
N ALA A 9 -25.78 4.27 -23.47
CA ALA A 9 -26.37 3.05 -22.90
C ALA A 9 -25.39 1.86 -22.85
N LEU A 10 -24.50 1.73 -23.85
CA LEU A 10 -23.47 0.69 -23.87
C LEU A 10 -22.31 0.93 -22.90
N SER A 11 -22.05 2.17 -22.50
CA SER A 11 -21.01 2.49 -21.52
C SER A 11 -21.30 1.91 -20.12
N GLY A 12 -22.57 1.59 -19.83
CA GLY A 12 -22.99 0.86 -18.63
C GLY A 12 -22.87 -0.67 -18.72
N LEU A 13 -22.63 -1.24 -19.91
CA LEU A 13 -22.44 -2.67 -20.16
C LEU A 13 -20.96 -3.09 -20.11
N THR A 14 -20.13 -2.39 -19.34
CA THR A 14 -18.81 -2.93 -19.01
C THR A 14 -19.00 -4.22 -18.20
N PRO A 15 -18.14 -5.25 -18.37
CA PRO A 15 -18.21 -6.48 -17.56
C PRO A 15 -18.19 -6.24 -16.04
N ALA A 16 -17.83 -5.03 -15.60
CA ALA A 16 -17.86 -4.59 -14.21
C ALA A 16 -19.27 -4.16 -13.71
N GLY A 17 -20.24 -3.90 -14.59
CA GLY A 17 -21.58 -3.45 -14.20
C GLY A 17 -22.63 -4.56 -13.99
N ILE A 18 -22.31 -5.81 -14.37
CA ILE A 18 -23.20 -6.98 -14.26
C ILE A 18 -22.85 -7.87 -13.07
N VAL A 19 -21.67 -7.67 -12.46
CA VAL A 19 -21.30 -8.34 -11.22
C VAL A 19 -21.91 -7.51 -10.09
N PRO A 20 -22.82 -8.05 -9.27
CA PRO A 20 -23.23 -7.40 -8.03
C PRO A 20 -21.96 -7.03 -7.28
N ASP A 21 -21.80 -5.76 -6.91
CA ASP A 21 -20.69 -5.31 -6.09
C ASP A 21 -20.79 -6.02 -4.73
N VAL A 22 -20.15 -7.17 -4.64
CA VAL A 22 -19.90 -7.89 -3.39
C VAL A 22 -18.73 -7.22 -2.70
N SER A 23 -18.82 -5.91 -2.50
CA SER A 23 -17.90 -5.20 -1.61
C SER A 23 -17.93 -5.95 -0.29
N PRO A 24 -16.80 -6.51 0.17
CA PRO A 24 -16.75 -7.22 1.44
C PRO A 24 -17.17 -6.25 2.54
N GLU A 25 -18.39 -6.37 3.03
CA GLU A 25 -18.86 -5.52 4.11
C GLU A 25 -18.38 -6.13 5.42
N ALA A 26 -17.67 -5.33 6.21
CA ALA A 26 -17.09 -5.76 7.46
C ALA A 26 -18.20 -6.32 8.39
N PRO A 27 -18.08 -7.55 8.91
CA PRO A 27 -19.11 -8.16 9.73
C PRO A 27 -19.34 -7.35 11.02
N PRO A 28 -20.59 -7.26 11.51
CA PRO A 28 -20.92 -6.42 12.67
C PRO A 28 -20.09 -6.80 13.90
N GLY A 29 -19.51 -5.82 14.59
CA GLY A 29 -18.70 -6.01 15.81
C GLY A 29 -17.17 -6.03 15.60
N VAL A 30 -16.66 -5.81 14.38
CA VAL A 30 -15.20 -5.78 14.10
C VAL A 30 -14.54 -4.41 14.24
N ASP A 31 -15.23 -3.39 14.77
CA ASP A 31 -14.67 -2.04 14.95
C ASP A 31 -13.39 -2.03 15.81
N GLY A 32 -13.33 -2.92 16.82
CA GLY A 32 -12.12 -3.12 17.63
C GLY A 32 -10.95 -3.73 16.84
N PHE A 33 -11.24 -4.62 15.89
CA PHE A 33 -10.24 -5.22 15.01
C PHE A 33 -9.68 -4.19 14.02
N ASN A 34 -10.55 -3.36 13.43
CA ASN A 34 -10.14 -2.23 12.59
C ASN A 34 -9.25 -1.24 13.35
N THR A 35 -9.61 -0.94 14.61
CA THR A 35 -8.81 -0.09 15.49
C THR A 35 -7.42 -0.69 15.72
N LEU A 36 -7.34 -1.98 16.04
CA LEU A 36 -6.06 -2.69 16.23
C LEU A 36 -5.19 -2.66 14.95
N LEU A 37 -5.76 -2.93 13.79
CA LEU A 37 -5.06 -2.88 12.50
C LEU A 37 -4.52 -1.47 12.19
N ASN A 38 -5.25 -0.42 12.57
CA ASN A 38 -4.80 0.95 12.41
C ASN A 38 -3.56 1.25 13.28
N TRP A 39 -3.56 0.80 14.55
CA TRP A 39 -2.39 0.91 15.43
C TRP A 39 -1.17 0.17 14.89
N ILE A 40 -1.38 -1.05 14.37
CA ILE A 40 -0.30 -1.83 13.73
C ILE A 40 0.23 -1.10 12.49
N SER A 41 -0.66 -0.57 11.65
CA SER A 41 -0.29 0.15 10.43
C SER A 41 0.58 1.37 10.74
N TRP A 42 0.21 2.14 11.77
CA TRP A 42 1.03 3.24 12.27
C TRP A 42 2.40 2.79 12.76
N GLY A 43 2.46 1.70 13.53
CA GLY A 43 3.73 1.13 14.00
C GLY A 43 4.65 0.74 12.85
N VAL A 44 4.13 0.02 11.84
CA VAL A 44 4.90 -0.44 10.69
C VAL A 44 5.37 0.73 9.81
N ILE A 45 4.51 1.72 9.55
CA ILE A 45 4.88 2.91 8.76
C ILE A 45 6.00 3.69 9.46
N MET A 46 5.88 3.91 10.77
CA MET A 46 6.90 4.63 11.54
C MET A 46 8.24 3.88 11.54
N LEU A 47 8.23 2.55 11.74
CA LEU A 47 9.43 1.74 11.71
C LEU A 47 10.08 1.66 10.32
N GLY A 48 9.27 1.49 9.27
CA GLY A 48 9.74 1.48 7.88
C GLY A 48 10.37 2.81 7.50
N LEU A 49 9.72 3.92 7.83
CA LEU A 49 10.23 5.26 7.60
C LEU A 49 11.53 5.52 8.38
N ALA A 50 11.60 5.13 9.65
CA ALA A 50 12.80 5.29 10.46
C ALA A 50 13.98 4.50 9.88
N GLY A 51 13.77 3.25 9.47
CA GLY A 51 14.80 2.42 8.85
C GLY A 51 15.26 2.97 7.49
N PHE A 52 14.32 3.47 6.68
CA PHE A 52 14.63 4.13 5.42
C PHE A 52 15.46 5.40 5.62
N LEU A 53 15.06 6.28 6.53
CA LEU A 53 15.78 7.53 6.81
C LEU A 53 17.16 7.27 7.43
N ALA A 54 17.28 6.31 8.35
CA ALA A 54 18.56 5.95 8.96
C ALA A 54 19.55 5.41 7.92
N SER A 55 19.09 4.52 7.02
CA SER A 55 19.93 3.97 5.96
C SER A 55 20.27 5.00 4.87
N ALA A 56 19.33 5.86 4.48
CA ALA A 56 19.57 6.96 3.56
C ALA A 56 20.58 7.97 4.12
N GLY A 57 20.46 8.34 5.39
CA GLY A 57 21.41 9.19 6.09
C GLY A 57 22.81 8.56 6.12
N TYR A 58 22.91 7.28 6.50
CA TYR A 58 24.19 6.58 6.52
C TYR A 58 24.81 6.47 5.11
N LEU A 59 24.02 6.26 4.06
CA LEU A 59 24.50 6.26 2.69
C LEU A 59 25.10 7.61 2.28
N ALA A 60 24.44 8.72 2.66
CA ALA A 60 24.94 10.07 2.39
C ALA A 60 26.27 10.37 3.10
N PHE A 61 26.51 9.81 4.29
CA PHE A 61 27.83 9.90 4.95
C PHE A 61 28.85 8.94 4.35
N ALA A 62 28.40 7.75 3.94
CA ALA A 62 29.25 6.72 3.37
C ALA A 62 29.83 7.12 2.01
N SER A 63 29.17 8.01 1.26
CA SER A 63 29.69 8.54 -0.01
C SER A 63 30.94 9.39 0.14
N PHE A 64 31.07 10.11 1.25
CA PHE A 64 32.29 10.87 1.53
C PHE A 64 33.46 9.99 2.01
N THR A 65 33.18 8.76 2.45
CA THR A 65 34.18 7.86 3.04
C THR A 65 34.48 6.62 2.18
N GLY A 66 33.89 6.52 0.99
CA GLY A 66 34.09 5.40 0.06
C GLY A 66 33.47 4.07 0.53
N ARG A 67 32.54 4.10 1.50
CA ARG A 67 31.92 2.91 2.13
C ARG A 67 30.49 2.68 1.65
N GLU A 68 30.16 3.22 0.48
CA GLU A 68 28.81 3.32 -0.08
C GLU A 68 28.08 1.99 -0.17
N ILE A 69 28.78 0.91 -0.52
CA ILE A 69 28.18 -0.43 -0.64
C ILE A 69 27.51 -0.89 0.67
N GLN A 70 28.07 -0.55 1.83
CA GLN A 70 27.46 -0.94 3.10
C GLN A 70 26.18 -0.16 3.39
N GLY A 71 26.15 1.13 3.06
CA GLY A 71 24.95 1.96 3.21
C GLY A 71 23.86 1.62 2.20
N PHE A 72 24.26 1.31 0.97
CA PHE A 72 23.34 0.93 -0.09
C PHE A 72 22.58 -0.37 0.24
N LYS A 73 23.26 -1.37 0.80
CA LYS A 73 22.62 -2.60 1.28
C LYS A 73 21.51 -2.33 2.30
N GLY A 74 21.78 -1.45 3.28
CA GLY A 74 20.79 -1.06 4.28
C GLY A 74 19.58 -0.37 3.63
N LEU A 75 19.83 0.52 2.67
CA LEU A 75 18.79 1.23 1.94
C LEU A 75 17.91 0.27 1.14
N VAL A 76 18.50 -0.67 0.40
CA VAL A 76 17.74 -1.68 -0.37
C VAL A 76 16.82 -2.50 0.52
N ILE A 77 17.31 -2.98 1.68
CA ILE A 77 16.48 -3.73 2.63
C ILE A 77 15.34 -2.87 3.16
N SER A 78 15.60 -1.61 3.51
CA SER A 78 14.55 -0.70 4.01
C SER A 78 13.45 -0.43 2.98
N ILE A 79 13.83 -0.31 1.70
CA ILE A 79 12.88 -0.14 0.59
C ILE A 79 12.00 -1.39 0.44
N ILE A 80 12.61 -2.59 0.48
CA ILE A 80 11.86 -3.86 0.43
C ILE A 80 10.83 -3.92 1.57
N VAL A 81 11.21 -3.56 2.80
CA VAL A 81 10.29 -3.53 3.94
C VAL A 81 9.14 -2.56 3.71
N CYS A 82 9.41 -1.36 3.18
CA CYS A 82 8.35 -0.39 2.87
C CYS A 82 7.39 -0.94 1.79
N ILE A 83 7.90 -1.62 0.77
CA ILE A 83 7.07 -2.25 -0.27
C ILE A 83 6.20 -3.37 0.33
N LEU A 84 6.78 -4.22 1.18
CA LEU A 84 6.05 -5.29 1.87
C LEU A 84 4.95 -4.73 2.78
N ALA A 85 5.17 -3.58 3.42
CA ALA A 85 4.13 -2.90 4.21
C ALA A 85 2.94 -2.46 3.34
N VAL A 86 3.19 -1.90 2.15
CA VAL A 86 2.14 -1.53 1.19
C VAL A 86 1.40 -2.78 0.68
N ALA A 87 2.13 -3.86 0.37
CA ALA A 87 1.53 -5.12 -0.05
C ALA A 87 0.62 -5.72 1.05
N ALA A 88 1.06 -5.68 2.31
CA ALA A 88 0.25 -6.12 3.44
C ALA A 88 -1.04 -5.28 3.58
N ALA A 89 -0.95 -3.96 3.39
CA ALA A 89 -2.13 -3.10 3.40
C ALA A 89 -3.13 -3.44 2.28
N ALA A 90 -2.63 -3.80 1.09
CA ALA A 90 -3.47 -4.25 -0.02
C ALA A 90 -4.16 -5.59 0.28
N ILE A 91 -3.46 -6.54 0.91
CA ILE A 91 -4.03 -7.83 1.33
C ILE A 91 -5.14 -7.61 2.37
N ILE A 92 -4.92 -6.74 3.35
CA ILE A 92 -5.91 -6.46 4.40
C ILE A 92 -7.22 -5.92 3.79
N ARG A 93 -7.13 -5.02 2.79
CA ARG A 93 -8.28 -4.46 2.06
C ARG A 93 -9.12 -5.46 1.27
N VAL A 94 -8.64 -6.69 1.09
CA VAL A 94 -9.47 -7.76 0.49
C VAL A 94 -10.51 -8.27 1.50
N PHE A 95 -10.29 -8.05 2.79
CA PHE A 95 -11.12 -8.60 3.87
C PHE A 95 -11.98 -7.56 4.61
N ILE A 96 -11.79 -6.27 4.33
CA ILE A 96 -12.50 -5.13 4.96
C ILE A 96 -13.03 -4.19 3.89
#